data_AF-A0A357D8T2-F1
#
_entry.id   AF-A0A357D8T2-F1
#
_cell.length_a   1.000
_cell.length_b   1.000
_cell.length_c   1.000
_cell.angle_alpha   90.00
_cell.angle_beta   90.00
_cell.angle_gamma   90.00
#
_symmetry.space_group_name_H-M   'P 1'
#
loop_
_entity.id
_entity.type
_entity.pdbx_description
1 polymer ?
#
loop_
_entity_poly.entity_id
_entity_poly.type
_entity_poly.pdbx_seq_one_letter_code
_entity_poly.pdbx_strand_id
1 'polypeptide(L)'
;DISSKLGLNLIGDGIGDIVAGFIGGPAGTNYGENISAMAITKVFSIPVLIAAALMAMIISCFTPLINAIYAIPTPVIGGLEIYLFGAIAAQGIAIMMEKKVDMFSAKNIAVIATIMVIGVGGQYAFGGNIPFFGLEIPCIAGAAIFGILLNLVLSLGEEEK
;
A
#
# COMPACT_ATOMS: atom_id res chain seq x y z
N ASP A 1 18.96 -3.11 16.97
CA ASP A 1 18.02 -3.92 16.19
C ASP A 1 17.06 -2.98 15.47
N ILE A 2 16.85 -3.16 14.16
CA ILE A 2 15.91 -2.32 13.37
C ILE A 2 14.46 -2.74 13.66
N SER A 3 14.25 -4.01 14.02
CA SER A 3 12.93 -4.57 14.36
C SER A 3 12.26 -3.82 15.52
N SER A 4 13.04 -3.40 16.53
CA SER A 4 12.52 -2.66 17.69
C SER A 4 12.04 -1.23 17.36
N LYS A 5 12.33 -0.70 16.16
CA LYS A 5 11.87 0.61 15.71
C LYS A 5 10.52 0.59 14.98
N LEU A 6 9.95 -0.59 14.71
CA LEU A 6 8.67 -0.72 14.00
C LEU A 6 7.54 0.06 14.70
N GLY A 7 7.43 -0.05 16.03
CA GLY A 7 6.40 0.66 16.80
C GLY A 7 6.55 2.19 16.71
N LEU A 8 7.78 2.70 16.74
CA LEU A 8 8.04 4.13 16.56
C LEU A 8 7.70 4.60 15.14
N ASN A 9 7.94 3.77 14.12
CA ASN A 9 7.56 4.07 12.75
C ASN A 9 6.03 4.17 12.59
N LEU A 10 5.28 3.20 13.14
CA LEU A 10 3.81 3.20 13.13
C LEU A 10 3.22 4.41 13.87
N ILE A 11 3.78 4.77 15.03
CA ILE A 11 3.37 5.98 15.77
C ILE A 11 3.64 7.23 14.91
N GLY A 12 4.78 7.29 14.23
CA GLY A 12 5.11 8.38 13.32
C GLY A 12 4.11 8.52 12.17
N ASP A 13 3.73 7.41 11.54
CA ASP A 13 2.72 7.37 10.46
C ASP A 13 1.36 7.88 10.98
N GLY A 14 0.92 7.38 12.13
CA GLY A 14 -0.35 7.80 12.75
C GLY A 14 -0.36 9.28 13.17
N ILE A 15 0.76 9.84 13.66
CA ILE A 15 0.87 11.28 13.93
C ILE A 15 0.74 12.07 12.61
N GLY A 16 1.37 11.59 11.54
CA GLY A 16 1.24 12.18 10.20
C GLY A 16 -0.22 12.23 9.74
N ASP A 17 -0.95 11.11 9.88
CA ASP A 17 -2.37 11.01 9.53
C ASP A 17 -3.26 11.91 10.39
N ILE A 18 -2.98 12.02 11.69
CA ILE A 18 -3.72 12.94 12.56
C ILE A 18 -3.54 14.39 12.08
N VAL A 19 -2.30 14.80 11.78
CA VAL A 19 -2.02 16.15 11.27
C VAL A 19 -2.68 16.36 9.91
N ALA A 20 -2.59 15.39 9.00
CA ALA A 20 -3.23 15.44 7.69
C ALA A 20 -4.76 15.58 7.84
N GLY A 21 -5.39 14.79 8.70
CA GLY A 21 -6.82 14.87 8.99
C GLY A 21 -7.25 16.25 9.51
N PHE A 22 -6.46 16.88 10.39
CA PHE A 22 -6.75 18.23 10.89
C PHE A 22 -6.72 19.31 9.80
N ILE A 23 -5.89 19.16 8.77
CA ILE A 23 -5.78 20.12 7.66
C ILE A 23 -6.62 19.71 6.44
N GLY A 24 -7.44 18.65 6.54
CA GLY A 24 -8.27 18.15 5.45
C GLY A 24 -7.52 17.34 4.38
N GLY A 25 -6.30 16.89 4.69
CA GLY A 25 -5.51 15.99 3.85
C GLY A 25 -5.96 14.52 3.94
N PRO A 26 -5.58 13.69 2.96
CA PRO A 26 -5.86 12.25 2.98
C PRO A 26 -4.95 11.52 3.99
N ALA A 27 -5.31 10.29 4.34
CA ALA A 27 -4.40 9.39 5.05
C ALA A 27 -3.20 9.03 4.17
N GLY A 28 -2.02 8.96 4.77
CA GLY A 28 -0.76 8.63 4.13
C GLY A 28 -0.21 7.27 4.57
N THR A 29 0.89 6.86 3.94
CA THR A 29 1.70 5.74 4.41
C THR A 29 3.11 5.82 3.84
N ASN A 30 4.00 4.94 4.30
CA ASN A 30 5.33 4.79 3.75
C ASN A 30 5.27 4.21 2.33
N TYR A 31 5.56 5.04 1.33
CA TYR A 31 5.52 4.64 -0.08
C TYR A 31 6.65 3.67 -0.45
N GLY A 32 6.28 2.48 -0.94
CA GLY A 32 7.22 1.45 -1.41
C GLY A 32 8.12 1.91 -2.56
N GLU A 33 7.66 2.87 -3.36
CA GLU A 33 8.43 3.46 -4.47
C GLU A 33 9.61 4.30 -3.95
N ASN A 34 9.41 5.04 -2.87
CA ASN A 34 10.50 5.79 -2.22
C ASN A 34 11.53 4.83 -1.64
N ILE A 35 11.08 3.71 -1.04
CA ILE A 35 11.98 2.67 -0.54
C ILE A 35 12.78 2.03 -1.69
N SER A 36 12.10 1.75 -2.81
CA SER A 36 12.74 1.21 -4.03
C SER A 36 13.74 2.19 -4.63
N ALA A 37 13.40 3.47 -4.71
CA ALA A 37 14.30 4.52 -5.18
C ALA A 37 15.55 4.64 -4.29
N MET A 38 15.39 4.59 -2.97
CA MET A 38 16.54 4.56 -2.04
C MET A 38 17.38 3.28 -2.21
N ALA A 39 16.74 2.13 -2.44
CA ALA A 39 17.43 0.86 -2.66
C ALA A 39 18.27 0.85 -3.95
N ILE A 40 17.81 1.53 -5.00
CA ILE A 40 18.50 1.70 -6.28
C ILE A 40 19.60 2.75 -6.19
N THR A 41 19.27 3.95 -5.69
CA THR A 41 20.19 5.09 -5.61
C THR A 41 21.24 4.95 -4.50
N LYS A 42 21.01 4.05 -3.54
CA LYS A 42 21.81 3.89 -2.30
C LYS A 42 21.88 5.16 -1.45
N VAL A 43 20.93 6.07 -1.60
CA VAL A 43 20.83 7.30 -0.81
C VAL A 43 19.74 7.14 0.25
N PHE A 44 20.14 6.86 1.50
CA PHE A 44 19.23 6.69 2.66
C PHE A 44 19.26 7.92 3.59
N SER A 45 19.40 9.12 3.02
CA SER A 45 19.64 10.35 3.76
C SER A 45 18.35 11.01 4.25
N ILE A 46 18.19 11.17 5.57
CA ILE A 46 17.04 11.88 6.18
C ILE A 46 16.92 13.33 5.66
N PRO A 47 18.00 14.12 5.54
CA PRO A 47 17.92 15.45 4.93
C PRO A 47 17.34 15.47 3.51
N VAL A 48 17.57 14.43 2.71
CA VAL A 48 17.01 14.34 1.35
C VAL A 48 15.49 14.19 1.40
N LEU A 49 14.98 13.37 2.34
CA LEU A 49 13.54 13.22 2.55
C LEU A 49 12.89 14.52 3.04
N ILE A 50 13.54 15.25 3.95
CA ILE A 50 13.07 16.56 4.42
C ILE A 50 13.03 17.57 3.26
N ALA A 51 14.08 17.62 2.43
CA ALA A 51 14.12 18.48 1.26
C ALA A 51 12.99 18.17 0.26
N ALA A 52 12.71 16.88 0.02
CA ALA A 52 11.60 16.45 -0.82
C ALA A 52 10.24 16.88 -0.25
N ALA A 53 10.03 16.74 1.06
CA ALA A 53 8.80 17.18 1.73
C ALA A 53 8.60 18.71 1.65
N LEU A 54 9.65 19.49 1.90
CA LEU A 54 9.62 20.95 1.76
C LEU A 54 9.31 21.36 0.32
N MET A 55 9.92 20.71 -0.67
CA MET A 55 9.65 20.95 -2.08
C MET A 55 8.19 20.65 -2.44
N ALA A 56 7.63 19.54 -1.96
CA ALA A 56 6.23 19.20 -2.17
C ALA A 56 5.28 20.26 -1.57
N MET A 57 5.58 20.76 -0.37
CA MET A 57 4.80 21.84 0.27
C MET A 57 4.89 23.17 -0.51
N ILE A 58 6.07 23.52 -1.04
CA ILE A 58 6.23 24.72 -1.86
C ILE A 58 5.42 24.60 -3.15
N ILE A 59 5.50 23.44 -3.81
CA ILE A 59 4.73 23.16 -5.03
C ILE A 59 3.22 23.26 -4.75
N SER A 60 2.73 22.69 -3.65
CA SER A 60 1.30 22.71 -3.30
C SER A 60 0.77 24.09 -2.92
N CYS A 61 1.64 25.02 -2.49
CA CYS A 61 1.24 26.39 -2.16
C CYS A 61 1.29 27.34 -3.37
N PHE A 62 1.88 26.94 -4.49
CA PHE A 62 2.13 27.83 -5.63
C PHE A 62 1.38 27.38 -6.89
N THR A 63 0.26 28.05 -7.16
CA THR A 63 -0.68 27.74 -8.26
C THR A 63 0.00 27.53 -9.63
N PRO A 64 0.98 28.34 -10.07
CA PRO A 64 1.67 28.10 -11.34
C PRO A 64 2.37 26.73 -11.43
N LEU A 65 2.94 26.23 -10.33
CA LEU A 65 3.58 24.92 -10.30
C LEU A 65 2.55 23.79 -10.33
N ILE A 66 1.42 23.96 -9.67
CA ILE A 66 0.29 23.03 -9.75
C ILE A 66 -0.24 22.93 -11.18
N ASN A 67 -0.40 24.07 -11.87
CA ASN A 67 -0.84 24.08 -13.26
C ASN A 67 0.14 23.38 -14.19
N ALA A 68 1.44 23.42 -13.90
CA ALA A 68 2.44 22.66 -14.65
C ALA A 68 2.25 21.14 -14.48
N ILE A 69 1.86 20.69 -13.28
CA ILE A 69 1.53 19.28 -13.03
C ILE A 69 0.25 18.88 -13.78
N TYR A 70 -0.79 19.70 -13.75
CA TYR A 70 -2.02 19.43 -14.50
C TYR A 70 -1.86 19.51 -16.02
N ALA A 71 -0.78 20.13 -16.51
CA ALA A 71 -0.43 20.12 -17.93
C ALA A 71 0.19 18.79 -18.39
N ILE A 72 0.53 17.87 -17.48
CA ILE A 72 1.03 16.54 -17.84
C ILE A 72 -0.09 15.76 -18.55
N PRO A 73 0.15 15.23 -19.76
CA PRO A 73 -0.88 14.48 -20.49
C PRO A 73 -1.36 13.25 -19.69
N THR A 74 -2.67 13.03 -19.68
CA THR A 74 -3.29 11.86 -19.01
C THR A 74 -2.65 10.51 -19.41
N PRO A 75 -2.26 10.25 -20.67
CA PRO A 75 -1.56 9.01 -21.01
C PRO A 75 -0.23 8.81 -20.28
N VAL A 76 0.48 9.90 -19.94
CA VAL A 76 1.73 9.85 -19.16
C VAL A 76 1.43 9.50 -17.72
N ILE A 77 0.42 10.15 -17.12
CA ILE A 77 -0.01 9.86 -15.74
C ILE A 77 -0.46 8.40 -15.63
N GLY A 78 -1.29 7.92 -16.55
CA GLY A 78 -1.73 6.52 -16.57
C GLY A 78 -0.57 5.52 -16.73
N GLY A 79 0.43 5.86 -17.56
CA GLY A 79 1.64 5.04 -17.69
C GLY A 79 2.45 4.96 -16.39
N LEU A 80 2.56 6.07 -15.67
CA LEU A 80 3.19 6.11 -14.34
C LEU A 80 2.39 5.26 -13.34
N GLU A 81 1.07 5.43 -13.27
CA GLU A 81 0.21 4.66 -12.36
C GLU A 81 0.33 3.14 -12.59
N ILE A 82 0.33 2.68 -13.84
CA ILE A 82 0.50 1.25 -14.17
C ILE A 82 1.85 0.73 -13.62
N TYR A 83 2.93 1.49 -13.81
CA TYR A 83 4.24 1.10 -13.30
C TYR A 83 4.28 1.07 -11.77
N LEU A 84 3.78 2.12 -11.13
CA LEU A 84 3.75 2.32 -9.69
C LEU A 84 2.94 1.22 -8.98
N PHE A 85 1.70 0.97 -9.41
CA PHE A 85 0.88 -0.10 -8.85
C PHE A 85 1.44 -1.50 -9.16
N GLY A 86 2.04 -1.69 -10.34
CA GLY A 86 2.76 -2.93 -10.68
C GLY A 86 3.94 -3.20 -9.76
N ALA A 87 4.73 -2.17 -9.43
CA ALA A 87 5.85 -2.25 -8.50
C ALA A 87 5.38 -2.58 -7.08
N ILE A 88 4.28 -1.98 -6.62
CA ILE A 88 3.66 -2.30 -5.31
C ILE A 88 3.26 -3.78 -5.25
N ALA A 89 2.61 -4.30 -6.28
CA ALA A 89 2.23 -5.71 -6.35
C ALA A 89 3.46 -6.64 -6.32
N ALA A 90 4.50 -6.32 -7.10
CA ALA A 90 5.75 -7.06 -7.12
C ALA A 90 6.46 -7.04 -5.75
N GLN A 91 6.43 -5.91 -5.04
CA GLN A 91 7.01 -5.79 -3.70
C GLN A 91 6.29 -6.68 -2.68
N GLY A 92 4.96 -6.83 -2.79
CA GLY A 92 4.20 -7.77 -1.97
C GLY A 92 4.65 -9.22 -2.17
N ILE A 93 4.87 -9.64 -3.42
CA ILE A 93 5.42 -10.96 -3.74
C ILE A 93 6.85 -11.11 -3.20
N ALA A 94 7.69 -10.09 -3.37
CA ALA A 94 9.06 -10.11 -2.86
C ALA A 94 9.10 -10.29 -1.33
N ILE A 95 8.17 -9.68 -0.58
CA ILE A 95 8.06 -9.87 0.87
C ILE A 95 7.71 -11.33 1.19
N MET A 96 6.76 -11.95 0.48
CA MET A 96 6.42 -13.36 0.67
C MET A 96 7.62 -14.28 0.41
N MET A 97 8.40 -13.99 -0.63
CA MET A 97 9.62 -14.73 -0.95
C MET A 97 10.71 -14.54 0.12
N GLU A 98 10.93 -13.30 0.57
CA GLU A 98 11.90 -12.99 1.63
C GLU A 98 11.54 -13.71 2.94
N LYS A 99 10.24 -13.76 3.27
CA LYS A 99 9.73 -14.48 4.44
C LYS A 99 9.61 -16.00 4.24
N LYS A 100 10.07 -16.51 3.10
CA LYS A 100 10.07 -17.94 2.76
C LYS A 100 8.68 -18.58 2.89
N VAL A 101 7.64 -17.86 2.51
CA VAL A 101 6.27 -18.39 2.44
C VAL A 101 6.25 -19.52 1.41
N ASP A 102 5.75 -20.70 1.79
CA ASP A 102 5.57 -21.81 0.87
C ASP A 102 4.42 -21.53 -0.10
N MET A 103 4.75 -21.13 -1.33
CA MET A 103 3.79 -20.82 -2.39
C MET A 103 3.17 -22.08 -3.03
N PHE A 104 3.63 -23.28 -2.64
CA PHE A 104 3.05 -24.56 -3.07
C PHE A 104 2.11 -25.17 -2.01
N SER A 105 2.06 -24.58 -0.81
CA SER A 105 1.10 -24.98 0.22
C SER A 105 -0.33 -24.68 -0.23
N ALA A 106 -1.19 -25.70 -0.21
CA ALA A 106 -2.60 -25.57 -0.54
C ALA A 106 -3.32 -24.51 0.30
N LYS A 107 -2.95 -24.38 1.58
CA LYS A 107 -3.47 -23.35 2.50
C LYS A 107 -3.12 -21.94 2.02
N ASN A 108 -1.84 -21.69 1.72
CA ASN A 108 -1.37 -20.37 1.29
C ASN A 108 -1.98 -19.99 -0.06
N ILE A 109 -2.05 -20.95 -1.00
CA ILE A 109 -2.69 -20.75 -2.30
C ILE A 109 -4.17 -20.38 -2.12
N ALA A 110 -4.91 -21.06 -1.23
CA ALA A 110 -6.31 -20.75 -0.97
C ALA A 110 -6.50 -19.32 -0.43
N VAL A 111 -5.65 -18.88 0.49
CA VAL A 111 -5.68 -17.51 1.03
C VAL A 111 -5.36 -16.49 -0.07
N ILE A 112 -4.30 -16.70 -0.84
CA ILE A 112 -3.91 -15.79 -1.92
C ILE A 112 -5.02 -15.70 -2.98
N ALA A 113 -5.54 -16.84 -3.43
CA ALA A 113 -6.56 -16.89 -4.47
C ALA A 113 -7.85 -16.16 -4.05
N THR A 114 -8.30 -16.36 -2.81
CA THR A 114 -9.52 -15.69 -2.30
C THR A 114 -9.33 -14.19 -2.14
N ILE A 115 -8.18 -13.72 -1.64
CA ILE A 115 -7.84 -12.28 -1.59
C ILE A 115 -7.88 -11.69 -3.00
N MET A 116 -7.27 -12.36 -3.98
CA MET A 116 -7.24 -11.89 -5.38
C MET A 116 -8.65 -11.82 -6.00
N VAL A 117 -9.47 -12.85 -5.77
CA VAL A 117 -10.86 -12.89 -6.29
C VAL A 117 -11.71 -11.79 -5.67
N ILE A 118 -11.63 -11.58 -4.35
CA ILE A 118 -12.42 -10.54 -3.67
C ILE A 118 -11.92 -9.14 -4.03
N GLY A 119 -10.60 -8.93 -4.04
CA GLY A 119 -10.00 -7.62 -4.31
C GLY A 119 -10.18 -7.19 -5.77
N VAL A 120 -9.66 -8.00 -6.71
CA VAL A 120 -9.65 -7.67 -8.15
C VAL A 120 -10.99 -7.99 -8.78
N GLY A 121 -11.57 -9.15 -8.48
CA GLY A 121 -12.89 -9.52 -8.99
C GLY A 121 -13.99 -8.62 -8.43
N GLY A 122 -13.90 -8.24 -7.15
CA GLY A 122 -14.82 -7.27 -6.55
C GLY A 122 -14.74 -5.89 -7.19
N GLN A 123 -13.52 -5.40 -7.50
CA GLN A 123 -13.33 -4.15 -8.24
C GLN A 123 -14.04 -4.21 -9.61
N TYR A 124 -13.88 -5.31 -10.34
CA TYR A 124 -14.51 -5.48 -11.65
C TYR A 124 -16.05 -5.59 -11.56
N ALA A 125 -16.56 -6.35 -10.60
CA ALA A 125 -18.00 -6.64 -10.50
C ALA A 125 -18.81 -5.51 -9.83
N PHE A 126 -18.23 -4.80 -8.87
CA PHE A 126 -18.94 -3.83 -8.02
C PHE A 126 -18.33 -2.42 -8.05
N GLY A 127 -17.38 -2.14 -8.94
CA GLY A 127 -16.78 -0.82 -9.07
C GLY A 127 -15.96 -0.37 -7.84
N GLY A 128 -15.55 -1.33 -7.01
CA GLY A 128 -14.67 -1.09 -5.87
C GLY A 128 -15.30 -1.16 -4.49
N ASN A 129 -16.62 -1.19 -4.40
CA ASN A 129 -17.32 -1.38 -3.12
C ASN A 129 -18.29 -2.54 -3.20
N ILE A 130 -18.07 -3.57 -2.39
CA ILE A 130 -18.94 -4.75 -2.32
C ILE A 130 -20.17 -4.38 -1.48
N PRO A 131 -21.40 -4.51 -2.02
CA PRO A 131 -22.61 -4.33 -1.24
C PRO A 131 -22.76 -5.52 -0.28
N PHE A 132 -22.66 -5.25 1.02
CA PHE A 132 -22.74 -6.26 2.07
C PHE A 132 -23.73 -5.82 3.16
N PHE A 133 -24.92 -6.42 3.16
CA PHE A 133 -25.99 -6.13 4.13
C PHE A 133 -26.31 -4.63 4.31
N GLY A 134 -26.31 -3.87 3.21
CA GLY A 134 -26.56 -2.42 3.23
C GLY A 134 -25.35 -1.55 3.52
N LEU A 135 -24.16 -2.14 3.69
CA LEU A 135 -22.88 -1.44 3.76
C LEU A 135 -22.14 -1.55 2.42
N GLU A 136 -21.42 -0.49 2.08
CA GLU A 136 -20.48 -0.47 0.95
C GLU A 136 -19.07 -0.72 1.48
N ILE A 137 -18.59 -1.95 1.34
CA ILE A 137 -17.27 -2.35 1.85
C ILE A 137 -16.23 -2.23 0.72
N PRO A 138 -15.15 -1.45 0.90
CA PRO A 138 -14.08 -1.39 -0.08
C PRO A 138 -13.52 -2.79 -0.38
N CYS A 139 -13.42 -3.17 -1.66
CA CYS A 139 -13.03 -4.52 -2.08
C CYS A 139 -11.70 -4.96 -1.48
N ILE A 140 -10.73 -4.04 -1.44
CA ILE A 140 -9.39 -4.29 -0.88
C ILE A 140 -9.47 -4.57 0.63
N ALA A 141 -10.25 -3.77 1.37
CA ALA A 141 -10.43 -3.97 2.81
C ALA A 141 -11.17 -5.28 3.11
N GLY A 142 -12.24 -5.56 2.36
CA GLY A 142 -12.98 -6.82 2.46
C GLY A 142 -12.10 -8.04 2.15
N ALA A 143 -11.27 -7.97 1.11
CA ALA A 143 -10.33 -9.02 0.76
C ALA A 143 -9.30 -9.27 1.87
N ALA A 144 -8.73 -8.20 2.45
CA ALA A 144 -7.76 -8.31 3.54
C ALA A 144 -8.37 -8.95 4.79
N ILE A 145 -9.54 -8.48 5.23
CA ILE A 145 -10.23 -9.03 6.40
C ILE A 145 -10.59 -10.50 6.17
N PHE A 146 -11.15 -10.82 5.01
CA PHE A 146 -11.49 -12.21 4.66
C PHE A 146 -10.25 -13.11 4.64
N GLY A 147 -9.16 -12.65 4.01
CA GLY A 147 -7.91 -13.39 3.95
C GLY A 147 -7.31 -13.67 5.34
N ILE A 148 -7.33 -12.69 6.24
CA ILE A 148 -6.90 -12.86 7.64
C ILE A 148 -7.76 -13.92 8.35
N LEU A 149 -9.08 -13.81 8.25
CA LEU A 149 -10.01 -14.75 8.87
C LEU A 149 -9.85 -16.16 8.31
N LEU A 150 -9.74 -16.30 6.99
CA LEU A 150 -9.53 -17.59 6.34
C LEU A 150 -8.20 -18.21 6.77
N ASN A 151 -7.12 -17.42 6.79
CA ASN A 151 -5.82 -17.91 7.26
C ASN A 151 -5.89 -18.38 8.71
N LEU A 152 -6.55 -17.63 9.60
CA LEU A 152 -6.76 -18.03 10.99
C LEU A 152 -7.52 -19.35 11.07
N VAL A 153 -8.66 -19.47 10.37
CA VAL A 153 -9.48 -20.70 10.37
C VAL A 153 -8.69 -21.90 9.87
N LEU A 154 -7.94 -21.76 8.77
CA LEU A 154 -7.12 -22.83 8.21
C LEU A 154 -5.89 -23.16 9.07
N SER A 155 -5.50 -22.28 9.99
CA SER A 155 -4.43 -22.54 10.96
C SER A 155 -4.94 -23.25 12.23
N LEU A 156 -6.25 -23.29 12.46
CA LEU A 156 -6.83 -23.96 13.63
C LEU A 156 -6.68 -25.49 13.47
N GLY A 157 -5.68 -26.06 14.13
CA GLY A 157 -5.41 -27.51 14.12
C GLY A 157 -4.11 -27.92 13.42
N GLU A 158 -3.34 -26.98 12.88
CA GLU A 158 -1.93 -27.23 12.59
C GLU A 158 -1.17 -27.23 13.92
N GLU A 159 -0.71 -28.41 14.37
CA GLU A 159 0.30 -28.47 15.43
C GLU A 159 1.56 -27.78 14.91
N GLU A 160 2.04 -26.74 15.63
CA GLU A 160 3.34 -26.13 15.37
C GLU A 160 4.40 -27.23 15.32
N LYS A 161 4.96 -27.47 14.13
CA LYS A 161 6.14 -28.32 13.95
C LYS A 161 7.40 -27.46 13.97
#